data_AF-A0A9D7Y772-F1
#
_entry.id   AF-A0A9D7Y772-F1
#
_cell.length_a   1.000
_cell.length_b   1.000
_cell.length_c   1.000
_cell.angle_alpha   90.00
_cell.angle_beta   90.00
_cell.angle_gamma   90.00
#
_symmetry.space_group_name_H-M   'P 1'
#
loop_
_entity.id
_entity.type
_entity.pdbx_description
1 polymer ?
#
loop_
_entity_poly.entity_id
_entity_poly.type
_entity_poly.pdbx_seq_one_letter_code
_entity_poly.pdbx_strand_id
1 'polypeptide(L)'
;MVSIPIGVVILLALKSYLLLCFAGATLLTIFVSANFVISNRKKRLPINIITIIGLLLGFIYLSIYPDTFSDFYVATFKKQTDAIQDVAIQATIQSDGSGYILPGVDDLSLPGIINSLLQSTNVALFRPYFWESHNIMTLLNALESFIVMLFFIWILIKAKFYLFFSVLAKKPILQFAFFFTLILAPMVGFISLNFGTLVRYKVPFVPFFYTLLLLSNKLINKKNKIILKINGGSI
;
A
#
# COMPACT_ATOMS: atom_id res chain seq x y z
N MET A 1 -27.68 10.22 -2.51
CA MET A 1 -27.32 9.20 -3.52
C MET A 1 -26.57 9.77 -4.74
N VAL A 2 -26.58 11.09 -4.97
CA VAL A 2 -25.86 11.75 -6.09
C VAL A 2 -24.36 11.98 -5.82
N SER A 3 -23.93 11.95 -4.57
CA SER A 3 -22.54 12.20 -4.17
C SER A 3 -21.53 11.15 -4.67
N ILE A 4 -21.94 9.88 -4.76
CA ILE A 4 -21.08 8.79 -5.22
C ILE A 4 -20.72 8.93 -6.71
N PRO A 5 -21.68 9.08 -7.64
CA PRO A 5 -21.34 9.24 -9.06
C PRO A 5 -20.52 10.51 -9.33
N ILE A 6 -20.80 11.62 -8.63
CA ILE A 6 -20.00 12.84 -8.73
C ILE A 6 -18.56 12.60 -8.28
N GLY A 7 -18.36 11.91 -7.13
CA GLY A 7 -17.03 11.56 -6.64
C GLY A 7 -16.25 10.65 -7.61
N VAL A 8 -16.93 9.70 -8.26
CA VAL A 8 -16.33 8.84 -9.29
C VAL A 8 -15.88 9.65 -10.50
N VAL A 9 -16.71 10.58 -10.99
CA VAL A 9 -16.35 11.44 -12.14
C VAL A 9 -15.15 12.33 -11.81
N ILE A 10 -15.11 12.93 -10.62
CA ILE A 10 -13.99 13.76 -10.17
C ILE A 10 -12.70 12.93 -10.04
N LEU A 11 -12.79 11.72 -9.48
CA LEU A 11 -11.63 10.83 -9.36
C LEU A 11 -11.13 10.33 -10.72
N LEU A 12 -12.02 10.01 -11.64
CA LEU A 12 -11.65 9.62 -13.01
C LEU A 12 -10.95 10.77 -13.75
N ALA A 13 -11.39 12.01 -13.54
CA ALA A 13 -10.78 13.19 -14.15
C ALA A 13 -9.42 13.55 -13.53
N LEU A 14 -9.21 13.31 -12.23
CA LEU A 14 -8.01 13.76 -11.53
C LEU A 14 -6.95 12.67 -11.34
N LYS A 15 -7.35 11.43 -11.03
CA LYS A 15 -6.47 10.33 -10.59
C LYS A 15 -7.11 8.96 -10.86
N SER A 16 -7.34 8.62 -12.12
CA SER A 16 -7.93 7.34 -12.56
C SER A 16 -7.26 6.10 -11.95
N TYR A 17 -5.94 6.14 -11.76
CA TYR A 17 -5.17 5.06 -11.13
C TYR A 17 -5.62 4.73 -9.69
N LEU A 18 -6.06 5.72 -8.91
CA LEU A 18 -6.55 5.50 -7.54
C LEU A 18 -7.82 4.65 -7.53
N LEU A 19 -8.71 4.88 -8.51
CA LEU A 19 -9.96 4.14 -8.62
C LEU A 19 -9.69 2.67 -8.97
N LEU A 20 -8.72 2.42 -9.84
CA LEU A 20 -8.32 1.07 -10.19
C LEU A 20 -7.68 0.33 -9.00
N CYS A 21 -6.79 0.98 -8.25
CA CYS A 21 -6.24 0.42 -7.02
C CYS A 21 -7.32 0.17 -5.96
N PHE A 22 -8.29 1.08 -5.84
CA PHE A 22 -9.43 0.92 -4.95
C PHE A 22 -10.31 -0.27 -5.35
N ALA A 23 -10.62 -0.42 -6.63
CA ALA A 23 -11.39 -1.55 -7.16
C ALA A 23 -10.65 -2.88 -6.94
N GLY A 24 -9.35 -2.93 -7.23
CA GLY A 24 -8.51 -4.10 -6.96
C GLY A 24 -8.50 -4.49 -5.47
N ALA A 25 -8.30 -3.51 -4.59
CA ALA A 25 -8.31 -3.73 -3.14
C ALA A 25 -9.68 -4.18 -2.61
N THR A 26 -10.79 -3.64 -3.14
CA THR A 26 -12.14 -4.08 -2.75
C THR A 26 -12.41 -5.51 -3.21
N LEU A 27 -12.05 -5.88 -4.44
CA LEU A 27 -12.19 -7.26 -4.93
C LEU A 27 -11.38 -8.24 -4.07
N LEU A 28 -10.10 -7.95 -3.80
CA LEU A 28 -9.29 -8.80 -2.90
C LEU A 28 -9.90 -8.92 -1.50
N THR A 29 -10.45 -7.84 -0.97
CA THR A 29 -11.14 -7.85 0.32
C THR A 29 -12.38 -8.74 0.30
N ILE A 30 -13.21 -8.65 -0.74
CA ILE A 30 -14.39 -9.50 -0.90
C ILE A 30 -13.98 -10.97 -0.97
N PHE A 31 -12.93 -11.28 -1.74
CA PHE A 31 -12.41 -12.64 -1.84
C PHE A 31 -11.95 -13.19 -0.49
N VAL A 32 -11.11 -12.45 0.25
CA VAL A 32 -10.60 -12.90 1.55
C VAL A 32 -11.73 -12.98 2.57
N SER A 33 -12.60 -11.98 2.64
CA SER A 33 -13.77 -11.98 3.53
C SER A 33 -14.70 -13.16 3.27
N ALA A 34 -14.95 -13.50 1.99
CA ALA A 34 -15.75 -14.67 1.65
C ALA A 34 -15.12 -15.97 2.16
N ASN A 35 -13.80 -16.08 2.18
CA ASN A 35 -13.10 -17.29 2.64
C ASN A 35 -12.93 -17.38 4.16
N PHE A 36 -12.79 -16.26 4.87
CA PHE A 36 -12.49 -16.25 6.31
C PHE A 36 -13.67 -15.84 7.22
N VAL A 37 -14.69 -15.17 6.68
CA VAL A 37 -15.86 -14.69 7.45
C VAL A 37 -17.10 -15.53 7.15
N ILE A 38 -17.29 -15.97 5.91
CA ILE A 38 -18.46 -16.75 5.51
C ILE A 38 -18.18 -18.24 5.70
N SER A 39 -18.87 -18.88 6.65
CA SER A 39 -18.73 -20.31 6.91
C SER A 39 -19.43 -21.19 5.85
N ASN A 40 -20.55 -20.73 5.29
CA ASN A 40 -21.37 -21.53 4.39
C ASN A 40 -20.78 -21.57 2.96
N ARG A 41 -20.32 -22.76 2.55
CA ARG A 41 -19.70 -23.02 1.24
C ARG A 41 -20.60 -22.63 0.06
N LYS A 42 -21.92 -22.82 0.15
CA LYS A 42 -22.87 -22.50 -0.94
C LYS A 42 -22.99 -21.00 -1.19
N LYS A 43 -22.82 -20.18 -0.14
CA LYS A 43 -22.80 -18.71 -0.25
C LYS A 43 -21.44 -18.19 -0.69
N ARG A 44 -20.36 -18.83 -0.24
CA ARG A 44 -18.98 -18.44 -0.54
C ARG A 44 -18.59 -18.66 -2.01
N LEU A 45 -18.97 -19.81 -2.58
CA LEU A 45 -18.55 -20.20 -3.93
C LEU A 45 -18.92 -19.18 -5.02
N PRO A 46 -20.18 -18.72 -5.14
CA PRO A 46 -20.53 -17.74 -6.19
C PRO A 46 -19.81 -16.40 -5.99
N ILE A 47 -19.62 -15.95 -4.74
CA ILE A 47 -18.89 -14.71 -4.45
C ILE A 47 -17.44 -14.82 -4.93
N ASN A 48 -16.76 -15.93 -4.62
CA ASN A 48 -15.38 -16.15 -5.06
C ASN A 48 -15.28 -16.20 -6.59
N ILE A 49 -16.21 -16.87 -7.28
CA ILE A 49 -16.23 -16.94 -8.75
C ILE A 49 -16.39 -15.54 -9.35
N ILE A 50 -17.39 -14.77 -8.89
CA ILE A 50 -17.62 -13.40 -9.37
C ILE A 50 -16.39 -12.52 -9.13
N THR A 51 -15.74 -12.68 -7.98
CA THR A 51 -14.57 -11.89 -7.63
C THR A 51 -13.35 -12.25 -8.50
N ILE A 52 -13.12 -13.54 -8.75
CA ILE A 52 -12.05 -14.00 -9.65
C ILE A 52 -12.30 -13.50 -11.08
N ILE A 53 -13.53 -13.59 -11.58
CA ILE A 53 -13.90 -13.05 -12.89
C ILE A 53 -13.67 -11.54 -12.93
N GLY A 54 -14.05 -10.80 -11.89
CA GLY A 54 -13.80 -9.36 -11.79
C GLY A 54 -12.30 -9.00 -11.83
N LEU A 55 -11.46 -9.77 -11.13
CA LEU A 55 -10.00 -9.59 -11.18
C LEU A 55 -9.42 -9.91 -12.55
N LEU A 56 -9.89 -10.98 -13.20
CA LEU A 56 -9.47 -11.34 -14.56
C LEU A 56 -9.88 -10.27 -15.59
N LEU A 57 -11.11 -9.78 -15.52
CA LEU A 57 -11.59 -8.70 -16.39
C LEU A 57 -10.79 -7.41 -16.16
N GLY A 58 -10.48 -7.09 -14.90
CA GLY A 58 -9.62 -5.95 -14.56
C GLY A 58 -8.20 -6.10 -15.16
N PHE A 59 -7.62 -7.30 -15.07
CA PHE A 59 -6.32 -7.59 -15.66
C PHE A 59 -6.33 -7.50 -17.20
N ILE A 60 -7.38 -8.03 -17.84
CA ILE A 60 -7.55 -7.93 -19.30
C ILE A 60 -7.71 -6.47 -19.70
N TYR A 61 -8.52 -5.69 -18.98
CA TYR A 61 -8.70 -4.26 -19.23
C TYR A 61 -7.37 -3.51 -19.17
N LEU A 62 -6.55 -3.75 -18.14
CA LEU A 62 -5.21 -3.17 -18.02
C LEU A 62 -4.27 -3.58 -19.17
N SER A 63 -4.41 -4.81 -19.66
CA SER A 63 -3.58 -5.31 -20.77
C SER A 63 -3.97 -4.68 -22.12
N ILE A 64 -5.25 -4.37 -22.32
CA ILE A 64 -5.78 -3.76 -23.56
C ILE A 64 -5.56 -2.25 -23.56
N TYR A 65 -5.73 -1.61 -22.42
CA TYR A 65 -5.56 -0.16 -22.25
C TYR A 65 -4.37 0.13 -21.34
N PRO A 66 -3.14 -0.19 -21.80
CA PRO A 66 -1.95 0.14 -21.03
C PRO A 66 -1.90 1.64 -20.76
N ASP A 67 -2.43 2.49 -21.66
CA ASP A 67 -2.38 3.96 -21.58
C ASP A 67 -3.19 4.60 -20.45
N THR A 68 -4.32 3.99 -20.06
CA THR A 68 -5.03 4.39 -18.83
C THR A 68 -4.19 4.23 -17.57
N PHE A 69 -3.21 3.32 -17.62
CA PHE A 69 -2.18 3.14 -16.61
C PHE A 69 -0.90 3.93 -16.99
N SER A 70 -0.64 4.12 -18.29
CA SER A 70 0.58 4.69 -18.88
C SER A 70 0.70 6.20 -18.76
N ASP A 71 -0.37 6.99 -18.72
CA ASP A 71 -0.19 8.43 -18.41
C ASP A 71 0.42 8.65 -17.00
N PHE A 72 0.27 7.68 -16.09
CA PHE A 72 0.99 7.61 -14.81
C PHE A 72 2.30 6.79 -14.92
N TYR A 73 2.27 5.67 -15.67
CA TYR A 73 3.42 4.81 -15.95
C TYR A 73 4.35 5.41 -17.02
N VAL A 74 4.05 5.43 -18.31
CA VAL A 74 4.82 6.05 -19.40
C VAL A 74 5.29 7.50 -19.14
N ALA A 75 4.51 8.41 -18.53
CA ALA A 75 5.05 9.74 -18.20
C ALA A 75 6.20 9.70 -17.17
N THR A 76 6.24 8.66 -16.33
CA THR A 76 7.26 8.43 -15.31
C THR A 76 8.30 7.41 -15.79
N PHE A 77 7.89 6.18 -16.10
CA PHE A 77 8.67 5.07 -16.64
C PHE A 77 9.29 5.32 -18.01
N LYS A 78 8.65 5.95 -19.00
CA LYS A 78 9.27 6.15 -20.33
C LYS A 78 10.29 7.29 -20.34
N LYS A 79 10.14 8.26 -19.43
CA LYS A 79 11.22 9.19 -19.06
C LYS A 79 12.35 8.50 -18.27
N GLN A 80 12.09 7.31 -17.73
CA GLN A 80 12.99 6.58 -16.86
C GLN A 80 13.74 5.48 -17.63
N THR A 81 13.13 4.76 -18.58
CA THR A 81 13.76 3.64 -19.31
C THR A 81 14.88 4.05 -20.27
N ASP A 82 14.89 5.29 -20.78
CA ASP A 82 16.00 5.80 -21.60
C ASP A 82 17.05 6.57 -20.76
N ALA A 83 16.80 6.78 -19.46
CA ALA A 83 17.58 7.68 -18.60
C ALA A 83 17.73 7.17 -17.15
N ILE A 84 17.95 5.87 -16.97
CA ILE A 84 18.08 5.23 -15.65
C ILE A 84 19.30 5.73 -14.83
N GLN A 85 20.27 6.44 -15.42
CA GLN A 85 21.36 7.06 -14.64
C GLN A 85 21.32 8.59 -14.57
N ASP A 86 20.98 9.29 -15.65
CA ASP A 86 21.13 10.75 -15.67
C ASP A 86 20.00 11.51 -14.95
N VAL A 87 18.76 11.01 -14.94
CA VAL A 87 17.62 11.75 -14.35
C VAL A 87 17.57 11.61 -12.82
N ALA A 88 17.98 10.47 -12.26
CA ALA A 88 18.09 10.32 -10.81
C ALA A 88 19.22 11.21 -10.25
N ILE A 89 20.33 11.32 -10.99
CA ILE A 89 21.44 12.23 -10.67
C ILE A 89 20.98 13.69 -10.83
N GLN A 90 20.29 14.05 -11.92
CA GLN A 90 19.76 15.41 -12.10
C GLN A 90 18.68 15.78 -11.09
N ALA A 91 17.79 14.85 -10.70
CA ALA A 91 16.79 15.09 -9.66
C ALA A 91 17.45 15.30 -8.29
N THR A 92 18.56 14.60 -8.00
CA THR A 92 19.33 14.81 -6.77
C THR A 92 20.07 16.16 -6.78
N ILE A 93 20.59 16.57 -7.95
CA ILE A 93 21.30 17.85 -8.16
C ILE A 93 20.34 19.06 -8.16
N GLN A 94 19.13 18.94 -8.74
CA GLN A 94 18.15 20.03 -8.83
C GLN A 94 17.27 20.16 -7.58
N SER A 95 17.13 19.10 -6.76
CA SER A 95 16.20 19.05 -5.62
C SER A 95 16.86 19.28 -4.25
N ASP A 96 18.00 19.97 -4.19
CA ASP A 96 18.65 20.33 -2.92
C ASP A 96 18.88 19.12 -1.97
N GLY A 97 19.22 17.95 -2.56
CA GLY A 97 19.46 16.71 -1.82
C GLY A 97 18.21 15.93 -1.36
N SER A 98 16.99 16.31 -1.77
CA SER A 98 15.75 15.60 -1.38
C SER A 98 15.34 14.43 -2.30
N GLY A 99 16.16 14.12 -3.31
CA GLY A 99 15.97 13.00 -4.23
C GLY A 99 16.38 11.66 -3.60
N TYR A 100 15.82 10.56 -4.10
CA TYR A 100 16.26 9.21 -3.72
C TYR A 100 16.32 8.27 -4.92
N ILE A 101 17.16 7.24 -4.78
CA ILE A 101 17.35 6.19 -5.78
C ILE A 101 16.79 4.87 -5.21
N LEU A 102 16.20 4.08 -6.09
CA LEU A 102 15.73 2.72 -5.82
C LEU A 102 16.74 1.73 -6.41
N PRO A 103 17.43 0.93 -5.59
CA PRO A 103 18.35 -0.07 -6.11
C PRO A 103 17.62 -1.24 -6.79
N GLY A 104 18.17 -1.75 -7.89
CA GLY A 104 17.68 -2.97 -8.54
C GLY A 104 16.39 -2.82 -9.34
N VAL A 105 16.05 -1.60 -9.76
CA VAL A 105 14.94 -1.33 -10.71
C VAL A 105 15.24 -1.90 -12.10
N ASP A 106 16.52 -2.08 -12.40
CA ASP A 106 17.02 -2.47 -13.73
C ASP A 106 16.94 -4.00 -13.95
N ASP A 107 16.78 -4.76 -12.87
CA ASP A 107 16.64 -6.20 -12.91
C ASP A 107 15.16 -6.59 -13.15
N LEU A 108 14.85 -6.89 -14.41
CA LEU A 108 13.53 -7.33 -14.86
C LEU A 108 13.27 -8.82 -14.61
N SER A 109 14.15 -9.54 -13.92
CA SER A 109 13.89 -10.90 -13.47
C SER A 109 12.75 -10.94 -12.43
N LEU A 110 12.07 -12.09 -12.29
CA LEU A 110 11.01 -12.24 -11.28
C LEU A 110 11.47 -11.88 -9.86
N PRO A 111 12.67 -12.31 -9.40
CA PRO A 111 13.21 -11.87 -8.11
C PRO A 111 13.48 -10.36 -8.06
N GLY A 112 14.01 -9.77 -9.14
CA GLY A 112 14.25 -8.33 -9.26
C GLY A 112 12.97 -7.50 -9.11
N ILE A 113 11.90 -7.90 -9.79
CA ILE A 113 10.57 -7.26 -9.68
C ILE A 113 10.05 -7.32 -8.25
N ILE A 114 10.12 -8.49 -7.60
CA ILE A 114 9.66 -8.65 -6.20
C ILE A 114 10.47 -7.75 -5.27
N ASN A 115 11.79 -7.72 -5.45
CA ASN A 115 12.67 -6.88 -4.64
C ASN A 115 12.35 -5.38 -4.83
N SER A 116 12.16 -4.93 -6.09
CA SER A 116 11.76 -3.57 -6.42
C SER A 116 10.43 -3.18 -5.79
N LEU A 117 9.44 -4.09 -5.80
CA LEU A 117 8.16 -3.88 -5.13
C LEU A 117 8.32 -3.70 -3.60
N LEU A 118 9.12 -4.56 -2.96
CA LEU A 118 9.35 -4.48 -1.51
C LEU A 118 10.10 -3.21 -1.13
N GLN A 119 11.12 -2.84 -1.89
CA GLN A 119 11.90 -1.63 -1.66
C GLN A 119 11.07 -0.36 -1.89
N SER A 120 10.27 -0.33 -2.96
CA SER A 120 9.37 0.79 -3.24
C SER A 120 8.30 0.93 -2.16
N THR A 121 7.80 -0.18 -1.62
CA THR A 121 6.88 -0.18 -0.48
C THR A 121 7.55 0.39 0.77
N ASN A 122 8.78 -0.03 1.06
CA ASN A 122 9.57 0.50 2.17
C ASN A 122 9.82 2.00 2.03
N VAL A 123 10.14 2.46 0.82
CA VAL A 123 10.29 3.89 0.52
C VAL A 123 9.02 4.66 0.87
N ALA A 124 7.87 4.19 0.38
CA ALA A 124 6.61 4.89 0.53
C ALA A 124 6.08 4.91 1.98
N LEU A 125 6.41 3.88 2.78
CA LEU A 125 5.92 3.74 4.15
C LEU A 125 6.87 4.26 5.22
N PHE A 126 8.18 4.08 5.04
CA PHE A 126 9.16 4.21 6.13
C PHE A 126 10.35 5.11 5.81
N ARG A 127 10.54 5.56 4.55
CA ARG A 127 11.52 6.60 4.19
C ARG A 127 10.85 7.97 4.09
N PRO A 128 11.57 9.10 4.18
CA PRO A 128 13.03 9.23 4.39
C PRO A 128 13.49 8.78 5.77
N TYR A 129 14.74 8.32 5.85
CA TYR A 129 15.40 8.13 7.14
C TYR A 129 16.08 9.43 7.63
N PHE A 130 16.46 9.47 8.90
CA PHE A 130 17.12 10.65 9.50
C PHE A 130 18.39 11.07 8.74
N TRP A 131 19.17 10.11 8.25
CA TRP A 131 20.40 10.38 7.48
C TRP A 131 20.15 10.76 6.02
N GLU A 132 18.92 10.69 5.53
CA GLU A 132 18.53 11.13 4.17
C GLU A 132 17.87 12.53 4.20
N SER A 133 17.84 13.15 5.38
CA SER A 133 17.13 14.41 5.63
C SER A 133 18.08 15.60 5.47
N HIS A 134 18.11 16.17 4.26
CA HIS A 134 18.93 17.34 3.95
C HIS A 134 18.27 18.68 4.30
N ASN A 135 16.97 18.69 4.65
CA ASN A 135 16.19 19.89 4.91
C ASN A 135 15.17 19.69 6.04
N ILE A 136 14.70 20.77 6.66
CA ILE A 136 13.77 20.70 7.80
C ILE A 136 12.46 19.96 7.45
N MET A 137 11.95 20.15 6.24
CA MET A 137 10.74 19.47 5.78
C MET A 137 10.97 17.96 5.63
N THR A 138 12.12 17.53 5.10
CA THR A 138 12.43 16.09 4.99
C THR A 138 12.69 15.47 6.35
N LEU A 139 13.28 16.22 7.29
CA LEU A 139 13.48 15.78 8.67
C LEU A 139 12.16 15.53 9.42
N LEU A 140 11.17 16.42 9.28
CA LEU A 140 9.83 16.22 9.87
C LEU A 140 9.15 14.98 9.29
N ASN A 141 9.28 14.75 7.99
CA ASN A 141 8.78 13.54 7.35
C ASN A 141 9.53 12.28 7.84
N ALA A 142 10.84 12.37 8.08
CA ALA A 142 11.62 11.27 8.62
C ALA A 142 11.19 10.92 10.05
N LEU A 143 10.88 11.92 10.88
CA LEU A 143 10.30 11.71 12.22
C LEU A 143 8.96 10.96 12.14
N GLU A 144 8.05 11.39 11.27
CA GLU A 144 6.76 10.73 11.05
C GLU A 144 6.95 9.26 10.61
N SER A 145 7.73 9.04 9.55
CA SER A 145 7.99 7.71 9.00
C SER A 145 8.68 6.79 10.02
N PHE A 146 9.60 7.33 10.83
CA PHE A 146 10.28 6.58 11.88
C PHE A 146 9.34 6.16 13.01
N ILE A 147 8.49 7.05 13.51
CA ILE A 147 7.48 6.73 14.54
C ILE A 147 6.54 5.64 14.02
N VAL A 148 6.09 5.77 12.77
CA VAL A 148 5.20 4.80 12.13
C VAL A 148 5.90 3.45 11.94
N MET A 149 7.16 3.44 11.54
CA MET A 149 7.98 2.22 11.41
C MET A 149 8.11 1.51 12.77
N LEU A 150 8.48 2.24 13.83
CA LEU A 150 8.59 1.68 15.17
C LEU A 150 7.25 1.12 15.65
N PHE A 151 6.15 1.83 15.39
CA PHE A 151 4.81 1.36 15.77
C PHE A 151 4.40 0.09 15.02
N PHE A 152 4.72 0.00 13.72
CA PHE A 152 4.48 -1.19 12.92
C PHE A 152 5.30 -2.39 13.42
N ILE A 153 6.60 -2.22 13.64
CA ILE A 153 7.48 -3.26 14.19
C ILE A 153 6.98 -3.72 15.57
N TRP A 154 6.63 -2.78 16.44
CA TRP A 154 6.10 -3.07 17.77
C TRP A 154 4.82 -3.91 17.72
N ILE A 155 3.89 -3.60 16.80
CA ILE A 155 2.67 -4.40 16.60
C ILE A 155 3.02 -5.82 16.14
N LEU A 156 3.96 -5.98 15.20
CA LEU A 156 4.36 -7.30 14.70
C LEU A 156 4.96 -8.18 15.81
N ILE A 157 5.84 -7.60 16.63
CA ILE A 157 6.45 -8.30 17.78
C ILE A 157 5.37 -8.68 18.80
N LYS A 158 4.51 -7.72 19.16
CA LYS A 158 3.47 -7.91 20.19
C LYS A 158 2.38 -8.89 19.78
N ALA A 159 1.95 -8.85 18.51
CA ALA A 159 0.96 -9.76 17.99
C ALA A 159 1.54 -11.18 17.87
N LYS A 160 2.84 -11.31 17.59
CA LYS A 160 3.40 -12.44 16.85
C LYS A 160 2.82 -12.48 15.43
N PHE A 161 3.63 -12.89 14.46
CA PHE A 161 3.25 -12.92 13.05
C PHE A 161 1.86 -13.56 12.83
N TYR A 162 1.59 -14.69 13.48
CA TYR A 162 0.34 -15.43 13.31
C TYR A 162 -0.93 -14.69 13.78
N LEU A 163 -0.87 -13.97 14.91
CA LEU A 163 -2.07 -13.29 15.45
C LEU A 163 -2.44 -12.09 14.60
N PHE A 164 -1.45 -11.36 14.08
CA PHE A 164 -1.66 -10.23 13.21
C PHE A 164 -2.47 -10.63 11.98
N PHE A 165 -2.00 -11.65 11.24
CA PHE A 165 -2.72 -12.16 10.07
C PHE A 165 -4.08 -12.79 10.44
N SER A 166 -4.21 -13.41 11.61
CA SER A 166 -5.50 -13.92 12.10
C SER A 166 -6.53 -12.81 12.33
N VAL A 167 -6.12 -11.66 12.86
CA VAL A 167 -6.99 -10.50 13.09
C VAL A 167 -7.32 -9.82 11.76
N LEU A 168 -6.31 -9.64 10.90
CA LEU A 168 -6.44 -9.08 9.56
C LEU A 168 -7.46 -9.87 8.73
N ALA A 169 -7.30 -11.19 8.64
CA ALA A 169 -8.17 -12.07 7.85
C ALA A 169 -9.63 -12.10 8.35
N LYS A 170 -9.90 -11.73 9.61
CA LYS A 170 -11.27 -11.76 10.17
C LYS A 170 -12.03 -10.44 10.05
N LYS A 171 -11.38 -9.34 9.64
CA LYS A 171 -11.99 -8.00 9.61
C LYS A 171 -11.90 -7.39 8.21
N PRO A 172 -13.02 -7.26 7.47
CA PRO A 172 -13.02 -6.71 6.11
C PRO A 172 -12.37 -5.32 6.01
N ILE A 173 -12.58 -4.46 7.02
CA ILE A 173 -11.97 -3.12 7.05
C ILE A 173 -10.43 -3.17 7.12
N LEU A 174 -9.86 -4.13 7.86
CA LEU A 174 -8.41 -4.30 7.93
C LEU A 174 -7.87 -4.90 6.63
N GLN A 175 -8.58 -5.87 6.04
CA GLN A 175 -8.21 -6.44 4.75
C GLN A 175 -8.16 -5.36 3.67
N PHE A 176 -9.18 -4.51 3.59
CA PHE A 176 -9.21 -3.40 2.63
C PHE A 176 -8.06 -2.45 2.84
N ALA A 177 -7.85 -2.01 4.08
CA ALA A 177 -6.74 -1.11 4.41
C ALA A 177 -5.37 -1.70 4.06
N PHE A 178 -5.19 -3.00 4.30
CA PHE A 178 -3.98 -3.74 3.96
C PHE A 178 -3.78 -3.84 2.44
N PHE A 179 -4.77 -4.32 1.69
CA PHE A 179 -4.65 -4.48 0.23
C PHE A 179 -4.51 -3.15 -0.50
N PHE A 180 -5.25 -2.11 -0.07
CA PHE A 180 -5.14 -0.80 -0.66
C PHE A 180 -3.74 -0.20 -0.45
N THR A 181 -3.17 -0.36 0.76
CA THR A 181 -1.79 0.06 1.03
C THR A 181 -0.79 -0.78 0.23
N LEU A 182 -0.96 -2.11 0.19
CA LEU A 182 -0.04 -3.04 -0.49
C LEU A 182 0.03 -2.80 -2.00
N ILE A 183 -1.07 -2.37 -2.63
CA ILE A 183 -1.10 -2.03 -4.05
C ILE A 183 -0.49 -0.64 -4.28
N LEU A 184 -0.94 0.37 -3.52
CA LEU A 184 -0.64 1.77 -3.84
C LEU A 184 0.75 2.23 -3.35
N ALA A 185 1.24 1.70 -2.23
CA ALA A 185 2.54 2.07 -1.67
C ALA A 185 3.72 1.78 -2.62
N PRO A 186 3.87 0.56 -3.19
CA PRO A 186 4.95 0.31 -4.15
C PRO A 186 4.84 1.18 -5.40
N MET A 187 3.65 1.43 -5.92
CA MET A 187 3.46 2.31 -7.09
C MET A 187 3.94 3.74 -6.81
N VAL A 188 3.52 4.31 -5.68
CA VAL A 188 3.89 5.67 -5.28
C VAL A 188 5.38 5.77 -4.95
N GLY A 189 5.93 4.76 -4.26
CA GLY A 189 7.36 4.70 -3.92
C GLY A 189 8.25 4.58 -5.14
N PHE A 190 7.80 3.86 -6.16
CA PHE A 190 8.53 3.71 -7.42
C PHE A 190 8.59 5.02 -8.22
N ILE A 191 7.46 5.75 -8.27
CA ILE A 191 7.27 6.88 -9.18
C ILE A 191 7.75 8.22 -8.62
N SER A 192 7.79 8.40 -7.30
CA SER A 192 7.96 9.73 -6.73
C SER A 192 9.38 10.29 -6.84
N LEU A 193 10.43 9.45 -6.69
CA LEU A 193 11.88 9.74 -6.76
C LEU A 193 12.40 10.96 -5.95
N ASN A 194 11.52 11.65 -5.23
CA ASN A 194 11.78 12.81 -4.41
C ASN A 194 10.85 12.75 -3.19
N PHE A 195 11.39 12.95 -1.99
CA PHE A 195 10.63 12.87 -0.75
C PHE A 195 9.48 13.90 -0.66
N GLY A 196 9.62 15.09 -1.25
CA GLY A 196 8.55 16.09 -1.29
C GLY A 196 7.35 15.65 -2.13
N THR A 197 7.60 15.06 -3.30
CA THR A 197 6.56 14.48 -4.15
C THR A 197 5.94 13.25 -3.50
N LEU A 198 6.77 12.40 -2.89
CA LEU A 198 6.35 11.20 -2.19
C LEU A 198 5.31 11.50 -1.10
N VAL A 199 5.54 12.54 -0.30
CA VAL A 199 4.63 12.94 0.77
C VAL A 199 3.24 13.31 0.24
N ARG A 200 3.16 13.96 -0.93
CA ARG A 200 1.89 14.32 -1.57
C ARG A 200 1.17 13.12 -2.16
N TYR A 201 1.92 12.16 -2.70
CA TYR A 201 1.37 10.97 -3.33
C TYR A 201 1.02 9.86 -2.33
N LYS A 202 1.56 9.87 -1.11
CA LYS A 202 1.16 8.95 -0.03
C LYS A 202 -0.15 9.33 0.67
N VAL A 203 -0.56 10.60 0.61
CA VAL A 203 -1.80 11.11 1.24
C VAL A 203 -3.03 10.21 1.04
N PRO A 204 -3.30 9.62 -0.14
CA PRO A 204 -4.50 8.80 -0.34
C PRO A 204 -4.51 7.49 0.46
N PHE A 205 -3.37 6.83 0.68
CA PHE A 205 -3.33 5.53 1.38
C PHE A 205 -2.90 5.62 2.84
N VAL A 206 -2.21 6.67 3.27
CA VAL A 206 -1.75 6.84 4.66
C VAL A 206 -2.88 6.69 5.69
N PRO A 207 -4.09 7.27 5.51
CA PRO A 207 -5.20 7.08 6.45
C PRO A 207 -5.60 5.61 6.61
N PHE A 208 -5.54 4.83 5.53
CA PHE A 208 -5.82 3.40 5.56
C PHE A 208 -4.70 2.63 6.27
N PHE A 209 -3.44 2.97 6.00
CA PHE A 209 -2.32 2.37 6.70
C PHE A 209 -2.37 2.64 8.22
N TYR A 210 -2.67 3.87 8.65
CA TYR A 210 -2.82 4.18 10.08
C TYR A 210 -4.02 3.45 10.70
N THR A 211 -5.13 3.36 9.96
CA THR A 211 -6.29 2.56 10.39
C THR A 211 -5.91 1.11 10.60
N LEU A 212 -5.14 0.52 9.67
CA LEU A 212 -4.61 -0.84 9.78
C LEU A 212 -3.80 -1.01 11.07
N LEU A 213 -2.88 -0.11 11.39
CA LEU A 213 -2.03 -0.19 12.59
C LEU A 213 -2.85 -0.04 13.88
N LEU A 214 -3.63 1.04 13.99
CA LEU A 214 -4.37 1.37 15.20
C LEU A 214 -5.45 0.33 15.54
N LEU A 215 -6.22 -0.08 14.53
CA LEU A 215 -7.30 -1.04 14.73
C LEU A 215 -6.74 -2.45 14.98
N SER A 216 -5.65 -2.84 14.31
CA SER A 216 -4.97 -4.10 14.61
C SER A 216 -4.47 -4.13 16.06
N ASN A 217 -3.79 -3.07 16.52
CA ASN A 217 -3.33 -2.98 17.91
C ASN A 217 -4.50 -3.12 18.91
N LYS A 218 -5.61 -2.40 18.68
CA LYS A 218 -6.81 -2.48 19.54
C LYS A 218 -7.36 -3.91 19.62
N LEU A 219 -7.48 -4.60 18.48
CA LEU A 219 -8.03 -5.95 18.42
C LEU A 219 -7.09 -7.01 19.01
N ILE A 220 -5.78 -6.87 18.77
CA ILE A 220 -4.74 -7.72 19.36
C ILE A 220 -4.77 -7.59 20.89
N ASN A 221 -4.83 -6.36 21.43
CA ASN A 221 -4.92 -6.13 22.87
C ASN A 221 -6.17 -6.75 23.49
N LYS A 222 -7.32 -6.60 22.83
CA LYS A 222 -8.56 -7.22 23.30
C LYS A 222 -8.44 -8.74 23.34
N LYS A 223 -7.86 -9.36 22.31
CA LYS A 223 -7.71 -10.82 22.23
C LYS A 223 -6.70 -11.36 23.25
N ASN A 224 -5.57 -10.69 23.45
CA ASN A 224 -4.59 -11.07 24.48
C ASN A 224 -5.18 -10.98 25.89
N LYS A 225 -5.96 -9.93 26.21
CA LYS A 225 -6.68 -9.84 27.49
C LYS A 225 -7.65 -10.99 27.72
N ILE A 226 -8.36 -11.42 26.67
CA ILE A 226 -9.27 -12.57 26.75
C ILE A 226 -8.51 -13.87 27.03
N ILE A 227 -7.39 -14.10 26.33
CA ILE A 227 -6.55 -15.30 26.54
C ILE A 227 -6.01 -15.35 27.98
N LEU A 228 -5.56 -14.22 28.51
CA LEU A 228 -5.07 -14.13 29.90
C LEU A 228 -6.16 -14.41 30.94
N LYS A 229 -7.39 -13.91 30.72
CA LYS A 229 -8.55 -14.20 31.58
C LYS A 229 -8.95 -15.68 31.56
N ILE A 230 -8.89 -16.32 30.39
CA ILE A 230 -9.21 -17.75 30.25
C ILE A 230 -8.16 -18.63 30.96
N ASN A 231 -6.89 -18.21 30.94
CA ASN A 231 -5.79 -18.94 31.57
C ASN A 231 -5.62 -18.66 33.08
N GLY A 232 -6.61 -18.06 33.75
CA GLY A 232 -6.62 -17.89 35.21
C GLY A 232 -5.66 -16.83 35.77
N GLY A 233 -5.11 -15.95 34.93
CA GLY A 233 -4.29 -14.81 35.41
C GLY A 233 -5.15 -13.76 36.09
N SER A 234 -5.22 -13.79 37.42
CA SER A 234 -5.67 -12.67 38.24
C SER A 234 -4.64 -11.53 38.15
N ILE A 235 -5.15 -10.30 38.11
CA ILE A 235 -4.38 -9.04 38.05
C ILE A 235 -3.65 -8.84 39.37
#